data_AF-A0A8K0D8N6-F1
#
_entry.id   AF-A0A8K0D8N6-F1
#
_cell.length_a   1.000
_cell.length_b   1.000
_cell.length_c   1.000
_cell.angle_alpha   90.00
_cell.angle_beta   90.00
_cell.angle_gamma   90.00
#
_symmetry.space_group_name_H-M   'P 1'
#
loop_
_entity.id
_entity.type
_entity.pdbx_description
1 polymer ?
#
loop_
_entity_poly.entity_id
_entity_poly.type
_entity_poly.pdbx_seq_one_letter_code
_entity_poly.pdbx_strand_id
1 'polypeptide(L)'
;MTVRLLVDRSEELEMIVDVSKFLSNEYRFFPIHFEVNWCKAFEVNMAGFRNALKCGNFFGCPMEKNKTYHVCNWVPDESKYPPGIPTGQYRIRNYVMLGSEEVTVFDGYIDIVNSMYIF
;
A
#
# COMPACT_ATOMS: atom_id res chain seq x y z
N MET A 1 5.21 -8.07 -10.85
CA MET A 1 4.13 -8.75 -10.12
C MET A 1 2.87 -8.71 -10.97
N THR A 2 2.05 -9.76 -10.93
CA THR A 2 0.74 -9.82 -11.61
C THR A 2 -0.34 -10.01 -10.56
N VAL A 3 -1.40 -9.21 -10.63
CA VAL A 3 -2.56 -9.31 -9.74
C VAL A 3 -3.80 -9.52 -10.60
N ARG A 4 -4.59 -10.56 -10.31
CA ARG A 4 -5.86 -10.80 -10.99
C ARG A 4 -6.99 -10.40 -10.07
N LEU A 5 -7.85 -9.50 -10.52
CA LEU A 5 -9.02 -9.11 -9.74
C LEU A 5 -10.13 -10.14 -9.96
N LEU A 6 -10.64 -10.72 -8.88
CA LEU A 6 -11.71 -11.73 -8.95
C LEU A 6 -13.09 -11.15 -8.56
N VAL A 7 -13.14 -9.90 -8.11
CA VAL A 7 -14.35 -9.17 -7.73
C VAL A 7 -14.75 -8.16 -8.81
N ASP A 8 -16.03 -7.84 -8.91
CA ASP A 8 -16.62 -6.82 -9.81
C ASP A 8 -16.88 -5.47 -9.13
N ARG A 9 -16.62 -5.36 -7.83
CA ARG A 9 -16.91 -4.18 -7.00
C ARG A 9 -15.62 -3.53 -6.49
N SER A 10 -14.73 -3.20 -7.42
CA SER A 10 -13.40 -2.66 -7.12
C SER A 10 -13.43 -1.31 -6.40
N GLU A 11 -14.48 -0.54 -6.62
CA GLU A 11 -14.79 0.77 -6.07
C GLU A 11 -15.22 0.71 -4.60
N GLU A 12 -15.66 -0.46 -4.14
CA GLU A 12 -16.00 -0.74 -2.74
C GLU A 12 -14.80 -1.31 -1.94
N LEU A 13 -13.65 -1.49 -2.59
CA LEU A 13 -12.47 -2.03 -1.92
C LEU A 13 -11.85 -1.00 -0.98
N GLU A 14 -11.76 -1.36 0.30
CA GLU A 14 -11.08 -0.59 1.32
C GLU A 14 -9.71 -1.20 1.60
N MET A 15 -8.68 -0.37 1.69
CA MET A 15 -7.35 -0.77 2.12
C MET A 15 -7.15 -0.31 3.56
N ILE A 16 -6.84 -1.26 4.44
CA ILE A 16 -6.42 -1.00 5.81
C ILE A 16 -4.93 -1.29 5.89
N VAL A 17 -4.15 -0.34 6.39
CA VAL A 17 -2.71 -0.50 6.51
C VAL A 17 -2.26 -0.39 7.95
N ASP A 18 -1.63 -1.45 8.42
CA ASP A 18 -0.99 -1.52 9.73
C ASP A 18 0.53 -1.54 9.58
N VAL A 19 1.19 -0.69 10.34
CA VAL A 19 2.65 -0.62 10.38
C VAL A 19 3.16 -1.11 11.73
N SER A 20 4.19 -1.95 11.69
CA SER A 20 4.92 -2.38 12.88
C SER A 20 6.39 -2.07 12.71
N LYS A 21 7.05 -1.65 13.80
CA LYS A 21 8.49 -1.36 13.83
C LYS A 21 9.24 -2.49 14.52
N PHE A 22 10.37 -2.91 13.96
CA PHE A 22 11.27 -3.87 14.59
C PHE A 22 12.03 -3.20 15.74
N LEU A 23 11.79 -3.68 16.97
CA LEU A 23 12.40 -3.19 18.20
C LEU A 23 12.73 -4.38 19.09
N SER A 24 13.95 -4.44 19.62
CA SER A 24 14.36 -5.48 20.57
C SER A 24 14.06 -6.91 20.11
N ASN A 25 14.39 -7.22 18.85
CA ASN A 25 14.19 -8.53 18.20
C ASN A 25 12.73 -8.93 17.88
N GLU A 26 11.78 -8.00 17.93
CA GLU A 26 10.39 -8.28 17.55
C GLU A 26 9.72 -7.10 16.84
N TYR A 27 8.70 -7.38 16.02
CA TYR A 27 7.86 -6.35 15.43
C TYR A 27 6.78 -5.92 16.42
N ARG A 28 6.77 -4.62 16.75
CA ARG A 28 5.78 -4.01 17.65
C ARG A 28 4.92 -3.03 16.89
N PHE A 29 3.66 -2.88 17.30
CA PHE A 29 2.74 -1.88 16.74
C PHE A 29 3.41 -0.51 16.67
N PHE A 30 3.34 0.10 15.49
CA PHE A 30 3.77 1.48 15.27
C PHE A 30 2.51 2.31 14.98
N PRO A 31 2.37 3.54 15.50
CA PRO A 31 1.13 4.30 15.43
C PRO A 31 0.89 4.92 14.04
N ILE A 32 1.06 4.14 12.98
CA ILE A 32 0.61 4.44 11.62
C ILE A 32 -0.43 3.39 11.29
N HIS A 33 -1.68 3.86 11.23
CA HIS A 33 -2.84 3.11 10.82
C HIS A 33 -3.67 4.01 9.92
N PHE A 34 -4.06 3.51 8.75
CA PHE A 34 -4.93 4.25 7.85
C PHE A 34 -5.86 3.31 7.10
N GLU A 35 -7.09 3.78 6.94
CA GLU A 35 -8.14 3.16 6.15
C GLU A 35 -8.41 4.06 4.96
N VAL A 36 -8.33 3.51 3.76
CA VAL A 36 -8.52 4.27 2.54
C VAL A 36 -9.14 3.42 1.45
N ASN A 37 -10.15 3.98 0.79
CA ASN A 37 -10.70 3.39 -0.40
C ASN A 37 -9.61 3.22 -1.48
N TRP A 38 -9.50 2.02 -2.06
CA TRP A 38 -8.49 1.69 -3.05
C TRP A 38 -8.48 2.66 -4.24
N CYS A 39 -9.67 3.01 -4.73
CA CYS A 39 -9.80 3.92 -5.87
C CYS A 39 -9.42 5.35 -5.52
N LYS A 40 -9.77 5.81 -4.31
CA LYS A 40 -9.34 7.12 -3.81
C LYS A 40 -7.84 7.19 -3.60
N ALA A 41 -7.22 6.14 -3.04
CA ALA A 41 -5.76 6.05 -2.85
C ALA A 41 -5.02 6.18 -4.19
N PHE A 42 -5.55 5.57 -5.25
CA PHE A 42 -5.01 5.70 -6.59
C PHE A 42 -5.18 7.12 -7.17
N GLU A 43 -6.37 7.71 -7.04
CA GLU A 43 -6.67 9.05 -7.54
C GLU A 43 -5.72 10.11 -6.95
N VAL A 44 -5.49 10.06 -5.64
CA VAL A 44 -4.59 11.00 -4.93
C VAL A 44 -3.11 10.59 -5.00
N ASN A 45 -2.80 9.49 -5.70
CA ASN A 45 -1.45 8.93 -5.80
C ASN A 45 -0.77 8.73 -4.43
N MET A 46 -1.51 8.15 -3.48
CA MET A 46 -1.02 7.89 -2.12
C MET A 46 0.28 7.07 -2.18
N ALA A 47 1.31 7.48 -1.44
CA ALA A 47 2.62 6.80 -1.40
C ALA A 47 3.23 6.49 -2.80
N GLY A 48 2.84 7.21 -3.86
CA GLY A 48 3.31 6.94 -5.21
C GLY A 48 2.66 5.71 -5.89
N PHE A 49 1.49 5.23 -5.45
CA PHE A 49 0.81 4.08 -6.05
C PHE A 49 0.56 4.22 -7.57
N ARG A 50 0.34 5.43 -8.09
CA ARG A 50 0.23 5.65 -9.54
C ARG A 50 1.54 5.38 -10.27
N ASN A 51 2.69 5.58 -9.61
CA ASN A 51 4.00 5.24 -10.17
C ASN A 51 4.17 3.72 -10.35
N ALA A 52 3.60 2.91 -9.46
CA ALA A 52 3.59 1.44 -9.50
C ALA A 52 3.06 0.87 -10.83
N LEU A 53 2.19 1.64 -11.48
CA LEU A 53 1.37 1.22 -12.60
C LEU A 53 1.76 1.89 -13.91
N LYS A 54 2.82 2.73 -13.91
CA LYS A 54 3.33 3.40 -15.13
C LYS A 54 3.76 2.43 -16.22
N CYS A 55 4.24 1.26 -15.84
CA CYS A 55 4.61 0.16 -16.76
C CYS A 55 3.50 -0.90 -16.90
N GLY A 56 2.38 -0.70 -16.19
CA GLY A 56 1.28 -1.65 -16.12
C GLY A 56 0.19 -1.36 -17.15
N ASN A 57 -0.88 -2.14 -17.07
CA ASN A 57 -2.10 -2.00 -17.86
C ASN A 57 -3.29 -1.48 -17.01
N PHE A 58 -3.00 -0.86 -15.87
CA PHE A 58 -4.00 -0.20 -15.04
C PHE A 58 -4.10 1.28 -15.43
N PHE A 59 -5.30 1.71 -15.83
CA PHE A 59 -5.54 3.07 -16.31
C PHE A 59 -6.50 3.88 -15.41
N GLY A 60 -7.02 3.27 -14.34
CA GLY A 60 -7.93 3.92 -13.41
C GLY A 60 -8.88 2.93 -12.75
N CYS A 61 -9.73 3.46 -11.88
CA CYS A 61 -10.87 2.75 -11.32
C CYS A 61 -12.16 3.07 -12.11
N PRO A 62 -13.16 2.15 -12.10
CA PRO A 62 -13.12 0.82 -11.49
C PRO A 62 -12.24 -0.16 -12.28
N MET A 63 -11.78 -1.20 -11.59
CA MET A 63 -11.04 -2.32 -12.18
C MET A 63 -12.02 -3.37 -12.76
N GLU A 64 -11.68 -3.91 -13.92
CA GLU A 64 -12.41 -4.97 -14.59
C GLU A 64 -12.17 -6.32 -13.90
N LYS A 65 -13.27 -6.99 -13.53
CA LYS A 65 -13.24 -8.37 -13.03
C LYS A 65 -12.57 -9.31 -14.03
N ASN A 66 -11.86 -10.30 -13.51
CA ASN A 66 -11.11 -11.32 -14.24
C ASN A 66 -9.96 -10.81 -15.11
N LYS A 67 -9.67 -9.50 -15.11
CA LYS A 67 -8.52 -8.92 -15.79
C LYS A 67 -7.26 -9.12 -14.95
N THR A 68 -6.16 -9.43 -15.64
CA THR A 68 -4.83 -9.49 -15.04
C THR A 68 -4.19 -8.12 -15.16
N TYR A 69 -3.79 -7.57 -14.01
CA TYR A 69 -3.09 -6.31 -13.89
C TYR A 69 -1.59 -6.54 -13.65
N HIS A 70 -0.78 -5.74 -14.33
CA HIS A 70 0.68 -5.76 -14.19
C HIS A 70 1.14 -4.62 -13.29
N VAL A 71 1.90 -4.95 -12.25
CA VAL A 71 2.57 -4.00 -11.35
C VAL A 71 4.06 -4.26 -11.45
N CYS A 72 4.86 -3.27 -11.84
CA CYS A 72 6.32 -3.45 -11.95
C CYS A 72 7.05 -2.52 -10.99
N ASN A 73 8.01 -3.12 -10.28
CA ASN A 73 9.03 -2.44 -9.47
C ASN A 73 8.48 -1.27 -8.66
N TRP A 74 7.33 -1.48 -8.00
CA TRP A 74 6.78 -0.47 -7.14
C TRP A 74 7.68 -0.32 -5.92
N VAL A 75 8.14 0.90 -5.73
CA VAL A 75 8.76 1.36 -4.50
C VAL A 75 7.89 2.54 -4.05
N PRO A 76 7.49 2.60 -2.77
CA PRO A 76 6.78 3.76 -2.28
C PRO A 76 7.59 5.04 -2.50
N ASP A 77 6.92 6.13 -2.84
CA ASP A 77 7.56 7.43 -3.00
C ASP A 77 7.89 8.01 -1.62
N GLU A 78 9.19 8.01 -1.27
CA GLU A 78 9.69 8.52 0.01
C GLU A 78 9.30 9.98 0.27
N SER A 79 9.13 10.79 -0.78
CA SER A 79 8.68 12.19 -0.63
C SER A 79 7.24 12.32 -0.14
N LYS A 80 6.48 11.21 -0.13
CA LYS A 80 5.10 11.12 0.33
C LYS A 80 4.99 10.47 1.70
N TYR A 81 6.10 10.12 2.34
CA TYR A 81 6.09 9.57 3.68
C TYR A 81 5.68 10.65 4.70
N PRO A 82 4.92 10.29 5.73
CA PRO A 82 4.69 11.16 6.88
C PRO A 82 6.03 11.69 7.43
N PRO A 83 6.11 12.99 7.77
CA PRO A 83 7.32 13.55 8.36
C PRO A 83 7.60 12.89 9.72
N GLY A 84 8.88 12.73 10.04
CA GLY A 84 9.30 12.21 11.34
C GLY A 84 9.21 10.70 11.51
N ILE A 85 9.05 9.92 10.43
CA ILE A 85 9.23 8.47 10.49
C ILE A 85 10.71 8.17 10.80
N PRO A 86 11.03 7.55 11.95
CA PRO A 86 12.41 7.28 12.30
C PRO A 86 13.03 6.20 11.40
N THR A 87 14.35 6.16 11.34
CA THR A 87 15.05 5.04 10.71
C THR A 87 14.77 3.72 11.42
N GLY A 88 14.86 2.62 10.67
CA GLY A 88 14.71 1.27 11.17
C GLY A 88 13.99 0.34 10.19
N GLN A 89 13.71 -0.88 10.66
CA GLN A 89 13.00 -1.88 9.90
C GLN A 89 11.51 -1.85 10.26
N TYR A 90 10.68 -1.88 9.23
CA TYR A 90 9.23 -1.81 9.35
C TYR A 90 8.60 -3.00 8.63
N ARG A 91 7.55 -3.54 9.22
CA ARG A 91 6.63 -4.48 8.57
C ARG A 91 5.34 -3.72 8.28
N ILE A 92 4.86 -3.82 7.05
CA ILE A 92 3.62 -3.19 6.60
C ILE A 92 2.67 -4.30 6.18
N ARG A 93 1.51 -4.35 6.83
CA ARG A 93 0.40 -5.24 6.47
C ARG A 93 -0.71 -4.41 5.86
N ASN A 94 -1.06 -4.74 4.62
CA ASN A 94 -2.13 -4.08 3.89
C ASN A 94 -3.24 -5.10 3.69
N TYR A 95 -4.37 -4.88 4.33
CA TYR A 95 -5.58 -5.68 4.18
C TYR A 95 -6.45 -5.03 3.12
N VAL A 96 -6.91 -5.81 2.16
CA VAL A 96 -7.89 -5.36 1.16
C VAL A 96 -9.22 -5.98 1.55
N MET A 97 -10.17 -5.13 1.89
CA MET A 97 -11.49 -5.49 2.41
C MET A 97 -12.57 -5.17 1.37
N LEU A 98 -13.61 -6.00 1.31
CA LEU A 98 -14.86 -5.71 0.60
C LEU A 98 -16.00 -5.78 1.63
N GLY A 99 -16.44 -4.63 2.11
CA GLY A 99 -17.31 -4.57 3.29
C GLY A 99 -16.59 -5.12 4.52
N SER A 100 -17.09 -6.22 5.09
CA SER A 100 -16.47 -6.90 6.24
C SER A 100 -15.63 -8.12 5.87
N GLU A 101 -15.52 -8.46 4.58
CA GLU A 101 -14.78 -9.61 4.11
C GLU A 101 -13.35 -9.24 3.71
N GLU A 102 -12.36 -9.98 4.22
CA GLU A 102 -10.98 -9.88 3.78
C GLU A 102 -10.83 -10.56 2.41
N VAL A 103 -10.45 -9.78 1.40
CA VAL A 103 -10.21 -10.27 0.03
C VAL A 103 -8.77 -10.77 -0.12
N THR A 104 -7.81 -10.00 0.39
CA THR A 104 -6.40 -10.36 0.36
C THR A 104 -5.58 -9.56 1.36
N VAL A 105 -4.39 -10.07 1.71
CA VAL A 105 -3.42 -9.39 2.58
C VAL A 105 -2.07 -9.35 1.89
N PHE A 106 -1.47 -8.17 1.86
CA PHE A 106 -0.09 -7.96 1.45
C PHE A 106 0.76 -7.69 2.67
N ASP A 107 1.77 -8.53 2.87
CA ASP A 107 2.73 -8.42 3.97
C ASP A 107 4.10 -8.07 3.38
N GLY A 108 4.64 -6.92 3.76
CA GLY A 108 5.87 -6.37 3.21
C GLY A 108 6.81 -5.84 4.30
N TYR A 109 8.09 -5.76 3.97
CA TYR A 109 9.12 -5.26 4.86
C TYR A 109 9.89 -4.12 4.19
N ILE A 110 10.15 -3.05 4.94
CA ILE A 110 10.86 -1.86 4.45
C ILE A 110 11.92 -1.47 5.47
N ASP A 111 13.14 -1.26 4.99
CA ASP A 111 14.23 -0.66 5.76
C ASP A 111 14.33 0.83 5.42
N ILE A 112 14.10 1.71 6.41
CA ILE A 112 14.30 3.14 6.27
C ILE A 112 15.69 3.48 6.79
N VAL A 113 16.62 3.72 5.86
CA VAL A 113 18.05 3.94 6.15
C VAL A 113 18.46 5.41 6.17
N ASN A 114 17.61 6.33 5.68
CA ASN A 114 17.83 7.78 5.72
C ASN A 114 16.51 8.52 6.01
N SER A 115 16.23 8.86 7.27
CA SER A 115 15.21 9.88 7.57
C SER A 115 15.83 11.25 7.36
N MET A 116 15.86 11.73 6.12
CA MET A 116 16.32 13.10 5.85
C MET A 116 15.30 14.05 6.50
N TYR A 117 15.68 14.68 7.60
CA TYR A 117 14.90 15.72 8.26
C TYR A 117 14.68 16.86 7.27
N ILE A 118 13.52 16.91 6.63
CA ILE A 118 13.07 18.10 5.91
C ILE A 118 12.26 18.90 6.93
N PHE A 119 12.89 19.94 7.47
CA PHE A 119 12.24 20.98 8.27
C PHE A 119 11.41 21.91 7.37
#